data_AF-A0A1C5CMH9-F1
#
_entry.id   AF-A0A1C5CMH9-F1
#
_cell.length_a   1.000
_cell.length_b   1.000
_cell.length_c   1.000
_cell.angle_alpha   90.00
_cell.angle_beta   90.00
_cell.angle_gamma   90.00
#
_symmetry.space_group_name_H-M   'P 1'
#
loop_
_entity.id
_entity.type
_entity.pdbx_description
1 polymer ?
#
loop_
_entity_poly.entity_id
_entity_poly.type
_entity_poly.pdbx_seq_one_letter_code
_entity_poly.pdbx_strand_id
1 'polypeptide(L)'
;MLRRTARLLLSFVMAMSFAWAGSLVTAGTAHADGCYTWSRTLSQGTSGADVTQLQIRVAGYPGSGGVLAIDGEFGPATAAAVTRFQSAYGLAADGVAGPATFSKIYSLQDDDCTPIHFSYAELNTCNTTWAGGAVDAATAKSNALRTMWKLEALRHALGDQPIRVTSGFRSQACNSSVGGASSSRHLYGDAADLGSGPHSLCTLAQNARNHGFNGILGPGYPDHNDHAHVDHRPSRFWSAPSCGI
;
A
#
# COMPACT_ATOMS: atom_id res chain seq x y z
N MET A 1 -65.93 67.37 12.94
CA MET A 1 -64.49 67.66 13.09
C MET A 1 -63.69 66.73 12.16
N LEU A 2 -62.78 67.34 11.39
CA LEU A 2 -61.59 66.85 10.67
C LEU A 2 -61.21 65.35 10.80
N ARG A 3 -60.61 64.65 9.83
CA ARG A 3 -60.12 64.88 8.45
C ARG A 3 -59.70 63.51 7.90
N ARG A 4 -59.86 63.35 6.58
CA ARG A 4 -59.19 62.41 5.65
C ARG A 4 -57.83 61.87 6.12
N THR A 5 -57.54 60.60 5.81
CA THR A 5 -56.54 60.21 4.78
C THR A 5 -56.40 58.69 4.67
N ALA A 6 -56.69 58.16 3.49
CA ALA A 6 -56.10 56.93 3.00
C ALA A 6 -54.59 57.15 2.77
N ARG A 7 -53.76 56.19 3.18
CA ARG A 7 -52.37 56.06 2.72
C ARG A 7 -52.10 54.59 2.43
N LEU A 8 -51.90 54.32 1.13
CA LEU A 8 -51.07 53.22 0.66
C LEU A 8 -49.73 53.25 1.40
N LEU A 9 -49.12 52.09 1.66
CA LEU A 9 -47.88 51.69 0.99
C LEU A 9 -47.24 50.42 1.61
N LEU A 10 -46.79 49.58 0.69
CA LEU A 10 -45.58 48.75 0.71
C LEU A 10 -45.59 47.46 1.54
N SER A 11 -46.07 46.41 0.86
CA SER A 11 -45.62 45.02 0.99
C SER A 11 -44.08 44.95 0.97
N PHE A 12 -43.48 44.50 2.08
CA PHE A 12 -42.08 44.08 2.12
C PHE A 12 -42.01 42.62 1.70
N VAL A 13 -41.76 42.36 0.42
CA VAL A 13 -41.32 41.04 -0.05
C VAL A 13 -39.85 40.93 0.32
N MET A 14 -39.56 40.21 1.40
CA MET A 14 -38.18 39.88 1.78
C MET A 14 -37.71 38.74 0.86
N ALA A 15 -37.15 39.10 -0.30
CA ALA A 15 -36.41 38.16 -1.13
C ALA A 15 -35.09 37.84 -0.43
N MET A 16 -35.04 36.74 0.33
CA MET A 16 -33.77 36.15 0.77
C MET A 16 -33.11 35.52 -0.47
N SER A 17 -32.20 36.27 -1.10
CA SER A 17 -31.20 35.72 -1.99
C SER A 17 -30.24 34.85 -1.17
N PHE A 18 -30.51 33.54 -1.13
CA PHE A 18 -29.53 32.55 -0.69
C PHE A 18 -28.40 32.51 -1.73
N ALA A 19 -27.38 33.34 -1.53
CA ALA A 19 -26.12 33.18 -2.23
C ALA A 19 -25.46 31.90 -1.70
N TRP A 20 -25.70 30.78 -2.38
CA TRP A 20 -24.85 29.60 -2.27
C TRP A 20 -23.47 30.00 -2.78
N ALA A 21 -22.59 30.44 -1.86
CA ALA A 21 -21.16 30.45 -2.10
C ALA A 21 -20.72 28.98 -2.15
N GLY A 22 -20.86 28.38 -3.34
CA GLY A 22 -20.26 27.08 -3.61
C GLY A 22 -18.76 27.21 -3.34
N SER A 23 -18.29 26.58 -2.26
CA SER A 23 -16.88 26.39 -2.04
C SER A 23 -16.35 25.58 -3.22
N LEU A 24 -15.70 26.24 -4.17
CA LEU A 24 -14.83 25.57 -5.10
C LEU A 24 -13.72 24.96 -4.25
N VAL A 25 -13.88 23.68 -3.92
CA VAL A 25 -12.74 22.85 -3.51
C VAL A 25 -11.86 22.79 -4.75
N THR A 26 -10.93 23.72 -4.84
CA THR A 26 -9.80 23.56 -5.75
C THR A 26 -9.10 22.31 -5.27
N ALA A 27 -9.32 21.19 -5.96
CA ALA A 27 -8.52 20.00 -5.79
C ALA A 27 -7.08 20.47 -5.92
N GLY A 28 -6.37 20.53 -4.78
CA GLY A 28 -4.99 20.94 -4.75
C GLY A 28 -4.26 20.12 -5.80
N THR A 29 -3.49 20.79 -6.65
CA THR A 29 -2.57 20.11 -7.56
C THR A 29 -1.84 19.06 -6.74
N ALA A 30 -2.07 17.79 -7.07
CA ALA A 30 -1.27 16.67 -6.59
C ALA A 30 0.19 17.14 -6.49
N HIS A 31 0.72 17.24 -5.27
CA HIS A 31 2.11 17.61 -5.08
C HIS A 31 2.93 16.62 -5.92
N ALA A 32 3.73 17.15 -6.85
CA ALA A 32 4.65 16.32 -7.61
C ALA A 32 5.63 15.71 -6.61
N ASP A 33 5.51 14.41 -6.41
CA ASP A 33 6.39 13.60 -5.60
C ASP A 33 7.68 13.32 -6.40
N GLY A 34 8.84 13.32 -5.74
CA GLY A 34 10.14 13.06 -6.36
C GLY A 34 10.22 11.71 -7.08
N CYS A 35 9.36 10.76 -6.71
CA CYS A 35 9.30 9.44 -7.32
C CYS A 35 8.45 9.40 -8.62
N TYR A 36 7.17 9.73 -8.54
CA TYR A 36 6.20 9.54 -9.62
C TYR A 36 4.98 10.43 -9.44
N THR A 37 4.47 11.03 -10.52
CA THR A 37 3.25 11.86 -10.50
C THR A 37 2.23 11.32 -11.50
N TRP A 38 1.01 11.00 -11.02
CA TRP A 38 -0.12 10.65 -11.89
C TRP A 38 -0.73 11.90 -12.52
N SER A 39 -0.85 11.91 -13.85
CA SER A 39 -1.37 13.03 -14.64
C SER A 39 -2.84 12.90 -15.04
N ARG A 40 -3.47 11.76 -14.74
CA ARG A 40 -4.87 11.48 -15.08
C ARG A 40 -5.52 10.56 -14.06
N THR A 41 -6.85 10.60 -13.99
CA THR A 41 -7.66 9.62 -13.27
C THR A 41 -7.54 8.25 -13.92
N LEU A 42 -7.41 7.20 -13.10
CA LEU A 42 -7.35 5.81 -13.55
C LEU A 42 -8.59 5.05 -13.07
N SER A 43 -9.22 4.31 -13.97
CA SER A 43 -10.39 3.48 -13.71
C SER A 43 -10.36 2.22 -14.56
N GLN A 44 -11.32 1.31 -14.37
CA GLN A 44 -11.40 0.09 -15.17
C GLN A 44 -11.32 0.35 -16.68
N GLY A 45 -10.56 -0.49 -17.37
CA GLY A 45 -10.26 -0.36 -18.81
C GLY A 45 -9.05 0.52 -19.12
N THR A 46 -8.51 1.24 -18.14
CA THR A 46 -7.26 1.97 -18.30
C THR A 46 -6.08 1.01 -18.35
N SER A 47 -5.07 1.31 -19.17
CA SER A 47 -3.79 0.59 -19.16
C SER A 47 -2.60 1.55 -19.31
N GLY A 48 -1.42 1.08 -18.92
CA GLY A 48 -0.17 1.81 -19.06
C GLY A 48 0.73 1.75 -17.81
N ALA A 49 1.88 2.42 -17.91
CA ALA A 49 2.85 2.47 -16.83
C ALA A 49 2.29 3.15 -15.56
N ASP A 50 1.38 4.11 -15.70
CA ASP A 50 0.66 4.75 -14.59
C ASP A 50 -0.23 3.76 -13.81
N VAL A 51 -0.82 2.79 -14.49
CA VAL A 51 -1.55 1.69 -13.86
C VAL A 51 -0.60 0.73 -13.17
N THR A 52 0.53 0.36 -13.78
CA THR A 52 1.56 -0.47 -13.13
C THR A 52 2.04 0.20 -11.84
N GLN A 53 2.30 1.50 -11.90
CA GLN A 53 2.68 2.32 -10.77
C GLN A 53 1.60 2.29 -9.69
N LEU A 54 0.31 2.46 -10.04
CA LEU A 54 -0.79 2.37 -9.07
C LEU A 54 -0.86 0.99 -8.41
N GLN A 55 -0.80 -0.08 -9.21
CA GLN A 55 -0.88 -1.46 -8.74
C GLN A 55 0.19 -1.79 -7.70
N ILE A 56 1.41 -1.24 -7.85
CA ILE A 56 2.48 -1.39 -6.84
C ILE A 56 2.04 -0.81 -5.48
N ARG A 57 1.43 0.39 -5.47
CA ARG A 57 1.04 1.08 -4.22
C ARG A 57 -0.14 0.41 -3.53
N VAL A 58 -1.03 -0.19 -4.31
CA VAL A 58 -2.20 -0.91 -3.77
C VAL A 58 -1.98 -2.42 -3.67
N ALA A 59 -0.74 -2.91 -3.87
CA ALA A 59 -0.42 -4.34 -3.85
C ALA A 59 -0.70 -5.03 -2.50
N GLY A 60 -0.76 -4.25 -1.42
CA GLY A 60 -1.12 -4.68 -0.07
C GLY A 60 -2.62 -4.78 0.21
N TYR A 61 -3.48 -4.52 -0.79
CA TYR A 61 -4.95 -4.55 -0.65
C TYR A 61 -5.67 -5.57 -1.56
N PRO A 62 -5.15 -6.78 -1.82
CA PRO A 62 -5.83 -7.73 -2.70
C PRO A 62 -7.02 -8.45 -2.02
N GLY A 63 -7.12 -8.37 -0.68
CA GLY A 63 -8.04 -9.16 0.13
C GLY A 63 -7.42 -10.48 0.61
N SER A 64 -8.12 -11.16 1.52
CA SER A 64 -7.63 -12.40 2.15
C SER A 64 -7.26 -13.47 1.11
N GLY A 65 -6.00 -13.90 1.12
CA GLY A 65 -5.45 -14.91 0.23
C GLY A 65 -5.36 -14.52 -1.24
N GLY A 66 -5.64 -13.26 -1.57
CA GLY A 66 -5.50 -12.70 -2.91
C GLY A 66 -4.09 -12.19 -3.16
N VAL A 67 -3.71 -12.09 -4.44
CA VAL A 67 -2.50 -11.41 -4.90
C VAL A 67 -2.88 -10.54 -6.10
N LEU A 68 -2.50 -9.27 -6.07
CA LEU A 68 -2.74 -8.36 -7.18
C LEU A 68 -1.66 -8.56 -8.26
N ALA A 69 -2.10 -8.76 -9.50
CA ALA A 69 -1.20 -8.74 -10.66
C ALA A 69 -0.69 -7.32 -10.92
N ILE A 70 0.58 -7.21 -11.29
CA ILE A 70 1.24 -5.94 -11.63
C ILE A 70 1.51 -5.95 -13.14
N ASP A 71 0.43 -5.88 -13.92
CA ASP A 71 0.41 -6.07 -15.38
C ASP A 71 0.20 -4.76 -16.15
N GLY A 72 -0.10 -3.66 -15.45
CA GLY A 72 -0.45 -2.38 -16.10
C GLY A 72 -1.86 -2.36 -16.68
N GLU A 73 -2.72 -3.31 -16.33
CA GLU A 73 -4.12 -3.35 -16.73
C GLU A 73 -5.04 -3.05 -15.54
N PHE A 74 -5.87 -2.02 -15.68
CA PHE A 74 -6.84 -1.67 -14.65
C PHE A 74 -8.07 -2.56 -14.84
N GLY A 75 -7.97 -3.80 -14.39
CA GLY A 75 -9.08 -4.76 -14.35
C GLY A 75 -9.91 -4.70 -13.07
N PRO A 76 -10.88 -5.62 -12.90
CA PRO A 76 -11.69 -5.72 -11.69
C PRO A 76 -10.89 -5.93 -10.40
N ALA A 77 -9.77 -6.67 -10.46
CA ALA A 77 -8.89 -6.87 -9.31
C ALA A 77 -8.22 -5.57 -8.86
N THR A 78 -7.72 -4.77 -9.82
CA THR A 78 -7.14 -3.44 -9.54
C THR A 78 -8.19 -2.50 -8.95
N ALA A 79 -9.41 -2.46 -9.50
CA ALA A 79 -10.51 -1.67 -8.94
C ALA A 79 -10.81 -2.05 -7.49
N ALA A 80 -10.92 -3.34 -7.21
CA ALA A 80 -11.19 -3.83 -5.86
C ALA A 80 -10.05 -3.52 -4.88
N ALA A 81 -8.79 -3.54 -5.33
CA ALA A 81 -7.65 -3.12 -4.52
C ALA A 81 -7.68 -1.63 -4.21
N VAL A 82 -8.02 -0.79 -5.20
CA VAL A 82 -8.21 0.66 -5.01
C VAL A 82 -9.34 0.94 -4.03
N THR A 83 -10.49 0.28 -4.16
CA THR A 83 -11.60 0.41 -3.21
C THR A 83 -11.18 0.08 -1.78
N ARG A 84 -10.39 -0.98 -1.57
CA ARG A 84 -9.91 -1.36 -0.23
C ARG A 84 -8.89 -0.37 0.33
N PHE A 85 -7.98 0.13 -0.50
CA PHE A 85 -7.07 1.20 -0.12
C PHE A 85 -7.84 2.46 0.30
N GLN A 86 -8.83 2.87 -0.49
CA GLN A 86 -9.68 4.02 -0.18
C GLN A 86 -10.42 3.85 1.15
N SER A 87 -11.05 2.69 1.36
CA SER A 87 -11.72 2.37 2.63
C SER A 87 -10.77 2.39 3.82
N ALA A 88 -9.56 1.84 3.67
CA ALA A 88 -8.57 1.80 4.75
C ALA A 88 -8.17 3.21 5.22
N TYR A 89 -8.07 4.15 4.28
CA TYR A 89 -7.68 5.53 4.57
C TYR A 89 -8.84 6.53 4.67
N GLY A 90 -10.09 6.04 4.80
CA GLY A 90 -11.26 6.90 5.01
C GLY A 90 -11.63 7.79 3.81
N LEU A 91 -11.25 7.38 2.60
CA LEU A 91 -11.62 8.03 1.35
C LEU A 91 -12.98 7.51 0.84
N ALA A 92 -13.57 8.18 -0.16
CA ALA A 92 -14.67 7.61 -0.92
C ALA A 92 -14.20 6.33 -1.65
N ALA A 93 -14.82 5.20 -1.34
CA ALA A 93 -14.41 3.88 -1.83
C ALA A 93 -15.10 3.52 -3.16
N ASP A 94 -14.83 4.29 -4.20
CA ASP A 94 -15.44 4.17 -5.53
C ASP A 94 -14.66 3.27 -6.50
N GLY A 95 -13.46 2.83 -6.14
CA GLY A 95 -12.59 2.02 -6.99
C GLY A 95 -11.97 2.79 -8.17
N VAL A 96 -12.03 4.12 -8.14
CA VAL A 96 -11.44 5.02 -9.13
C VAL A 96 -10.25 5.75 -8.51
N ALA A 97 -9.08 5.65 -9.14
CA ALA A 97 -7.90 6.38 -8.67
C ALA A 97 -7.93 7.81 -9.23
N GLY A 98 -8.55 8.71 -8.45
CA GLY A 98 -8.59 10.16 -8.73
C GLY A 98 -7.66 10.97 -7.82
N PRO A 99 -7.74 12.31 -7.86
CA PRO A 99 -6.85 13.21 -7.10
C PRO A 99 -6.76 12.91 -5.60
N ALA A 100 -7.86 12.54 -4.95
CA ALA A 100 -7.86 12.19 -3.53
C ALA A 100 -7.07 10.90 -3.25
N THR A 101 -7.23 9.88 -4.09
CA THR A 101 -6.47 8.63 -4.03
C THR A 101 -4.98 8.89 -4.21
N PHE A 102 -4.59 9.67 -5.21
CA PHE A 102 -3.19 10.02 -5.46
C PHE A 102 -2.60 10.88 -4.34
N SER A 103 -3.33 11.88 -3.85
CA SER A 103 -2.89 12.69 -2.71
C SER A 103 -2.62 11.83 -1.48
N LYS A 104 -3.42 10.79 -1.25
CA LYS A 104 -3.17 9.88 -0.14
C LYS A 104 -1.93 9.01 -0.39
N ILE A 105 -1.72 8.53 -1.62
CA ILE A 105 -0.50 7.80 -1.99
C ILE A 105 0.75 8.67 -1.77
N TYR A 106 0.76 9.94 -2.21
CA TYR A 106 1.91 10.82 -2.01
C TYR A 106 2.21 11.07 -0.53
N SER A 107 1.19 11.11 0.34
CA SER A 107 1.43 11.23 1.80
C SER A 107 2.10 10.00 2.42
N LEU A 108 2.16 8.88 1.69
CA LEU A 108 2.72 7.61 2.14
C LEU A 108 4.00 7.27 1.39
N GLN A 109 4.46 8.09 0.44
CA GLN A 109 5.57 7.79 -0.46
C GLN A 109 6.76 8.72 -0.19
N ASP A 110 7.97 8.16 -0.21
CA ASP A 110 9.25 8.87 -0.17
C ASP A 110 9.78 9.12 -1.59
N ASP A 111 10.77 10.02 -1.69
CA ASP A 111 11.40 10.45 -2.95
C ASP A 111 11.94 9.30 -3.81
N ASP A 112 12.33 8.17 -3.20
CA ASP A 112 12.87 6.99 -3.87
C ASP A 112 11.81 5.91 -4.20
N CYS A 113 10.53 6.29 -4.13
CA CYS A 113 9.33 5.49 -4.35
C CYS A 113 8.96 4.51 -3.23
N THR A 114 9.80 4.36 -2.20
CA THR A 114 9.46 3.53 -1.05
C THR A 114 8.33 4.14 -0.23
N PRO A 115 7.58 3.34 0.55
CA PRO A 115 6.66 3.92 1.52
C PRO A 115 7.42 4.52 2.71
N ILE A 116 6.91 5.60 3.30
CA ILE A 116 7.58 6.43 4.34
C ILE A 116 8.05 5.67 5.61
N HIS A 117 7.66 4.41 5.80
CA HIS A 117 8.01 3.60 6.97
C HIS A 117 8.94 2.41 6.66
N PHE A 118 9.35 2.21 5.41
CA PHE A 118 10.23 1.12 5.01
C PHE A 118 11.25 1.61 3.98
N SER A 119 12.51 1.21 4.11
CA SER A 119 13.57 1.68 3.21
C SER A 119 14.31 0.54 2.51
N TYR A 120 14.94 0.85 1.37
CA TYR A 120 15.84 -0.11 0.72
C TYR A 120 17.01 -0.55 1.62
N ALA A 121 17.52 0.32 2.48
CA ALA A 121 18.63 -0.01 3.38
C ALA A 121 18.19 -1.01 4.47
N GLU A 122 16.98 -0.84 5.01
CA GLU A 122 16.38 -1.80 5.94
C GLU A 122 16.14 -3.16 5.27
N LEU A 123 15.65 -3.16 4.03
CA LEU A 123 15.40 -4.37 3.26
C LEU A 123 16.67 -4.99 2.64
N ASN A 124 17.84 -4.38 2.79
CA ASN A 124 19.11 -4.97 2.34
C ASN A 124 20.26 -4.62 3.31
N THR A 125 20.41 -5.48 4.32
CA THR A 125 21.56 -5.45 5.24
C THR A 125 22.71 -6.37 4.78
N CYS A 126 22.54 -7.07 3.66
CA CYS A 126 23.53 -8.00 3.10
C CYS A 126 24.65 -7.27 2.36
N ASN A 127 24.31 -6.27 1.55
CA ASN A 127 25.25 -5.41 0.82
C ASN A 127 24.55 -4.10 0.40
N THR A 128 25.23 -3.23 -0.33
CA THR A 128 24.66 -1.96 -0.80
C THR A 128 24.28 -1.96 -2.29
N THR A 129 24.60 -3.02 -3.03
CA THR A 129 24.48 -3.06 -4.49
C THR A 129 23.28 -3.85 -4.99
N TRP A 130 22.62 -4.62 -4.12
CA TRP A 130 21.56 -5.57 -4.49
C TRP A 130 22.04 -6.66 -5.47
N ALA A 131 23.35 -6.80 -5.66
CA ALA A 131 23.96 -7.77 -6.54
C ALA A 131 24.14 -9.13 -5.86
N GLY A 132 24.34 -10.16 -6.69
CA GLY A 132 24.52 -11.54 -6.23
C GLY A 132 23.21 -12.19 -5.79
N GLY A 133 22.06 -11.73 -6.28
CA GLY A 133 20.77 -12.41 -6.11
C GLY A 133 20.52 -13.42 -7.23
N ALA A 134 19.36 -14.08 -7.19
CA ALA A 134 18.89 -14.99 -8.24
C ALA A 134 18.38 -14.24 -9.49
N VAL A 135 18.26 -12.91 -9.39
CA VAL A 135 17.88 -11.97 -10.46
C VAL A 135 18.83 -10.78 -10.44
N ASP A 136 18.81 -9.96 -11.49
CA ASP A 136 19.58 -8.72 -11.50
C ASP A 136 19.12 -7.74 -10.40
N ALA A 137 19.99 -6.79 -10.05
CA ALA A 137 19.76 -5.85 -8.96
C ALA A 137 18.52 -4.97 -9.16
N ALA A 138 18.19 -4.59 -10.39
CA ALA A 138 17.02 -3.77 -10.67
C ALA A 138 15.72 -4.55 -10.45
N THR A 139 15.68 -5.81 -10.88
CA THR A 139 14.58 -6.74 -10.62
C THR A 139 14.44 -7.01 -9.12
N ALA A 140 15.55 -7.24 -8.40
CA ALA A 140 15.52 -7.44 -6.95
C ALA A 140 14.96 -6.21 -6.21
N LYS A 141 15.38 -5.00 -6.60
CA LYS A 141 14.83 -3.74 -6.04
C LYS A 141 13.35 -3.56 -6.36
N SER A 142 12.92 -3.86 -7.59
CA SER A 142 11.51 -3.78 -7.99
C SER A 142 10.63 -4.74 -7.19
N ASN A 143 11.13 -5.95 -6.93
CA ASN A 143 10.47 -6.91 -6.04
C ASN A 143 10.39 -6.39 -4.61
N ALA A 144 11.48 -5.86 -4.07
CA ALA A 144 11.50 -5.33 -2.70
C ALA A 144 10.57 -4.13 -2.54
N LEU A 145 10.46 -3.28 -3.55
CA LEU A 145 9.51 -2.18 -3.57
C LEU A 145 8.07 -2.67 -3.38
N ARG A 146 7.69 -3.75 -4.08
CA ARG A 146 6.36 -4.38 -3.91
C ARG A 146 6.18 -4.95 -2.51
N THR A 147 7.22 -5.57 -1.96
CA THR A 147 7.22 -6.06 -0.57
C THR A 147 6.99 -4.92 0.42
N MET A 148 7.71 -3.79 0.28
CA MET A 148 7.57 -2.64 1.17
C MET A 148 6.16 -2.03 1.10
N TRP A 149 5.56 -1.87 -0.09
CA TRP A 149 4.18 -1.37 -0.20
C TRP A 149 3.13 -2.33 0.40
N LYS A 150 3.39 -3.65 0.39
CA LYS A 150 2.56 -4.63 1.12
C LYS A 150 2.76 -4.53 2.63
N LEU A 151 3.99 -4.31 3.09
CA LEU A 151 4.30 -4.09 4.50
C LEU A 151 3.68 -2.79 5.02
N GLU A 152 3.61 -1.73 4.21
CA GLU A 152 2.91 -0.49 4.57
C GLU A 152 1.41 -0.71 4.80
N ALA A 153 0.76 -1.49 3.93
CA ALA A 153 -0.64 -1.87 4.13
C ALA A 153 -0.84 -2.71 5.39
N LEU A 154 0.07 -3.66 5.67
CA LEU A 154 0.05 -4.47 6.89
C LEU A 154 0.27 -3.60 8.14
N ARG A 155 1.23 -2.67 8.11
CA ARG A 155 1.53 -1.71 9.19
C ARG A 155 0.30 -0.89 9.54
N HIS A 156 -0.35 -0.33 8.52
CA HIS A 156 -1.57 0.46 8.71
C HIS A 156 -2.72 -0.38 9.30
N ALA A 157 -2.93 -1.59 8.77
CA ALA A 157 -3.95 -2.52 9.28
C ALA A 157 -3.70 -2.97 10.74
N LEU A 158 -2.46 -2.92 11.20
CA LEU A 158 -2.04 -3.23 12.57
C LEU A 158 -2.06 -2.01 13.51
N GLY A 159 -2.70 -0.91 13.12
CA GLY A 159 -2.90 0.28 13.96
C GLY A 159 -1.71 1.24 13.93
N ASP A 160 -1.05 1.35 12.79
CA ASP A 160 0.05 2.29 12.53
C ASP A 160 1.24 2.14 13.50
N GLN A 161 1.42 0.95 14.06
CA GLN A 161 2.57 0.60 14.88
C GLN A 161 3.72 0.08 14.01
N PRO A 162 5.00 0.33 14.38
CA PRO A 162 6.14 -0.11 13.60
C PRO A 162 6.20 -1.64 13.42
N ILE A 163 6.54 -2.10 12.21
CA ILE A 163 6.89 -3.49 11.94
C ILE A 163 8.42 -3.59 11.87
N ARG A 164 9.01 -4.49 12.66
CA ARG A 164 10.45 -4.70 12.68
C ARG A 164 10.87 -5.64 11.55
N VAL A 165 11.58 -5.16 10.54
CA VAL A 165 12.23 -6.02 9.54
C VAL A 165 13.58 -6.48 10.07
N THR A 166 13.83 -7.80 10.05
CA THR A 166 15.10 -8.39 10.50
C THR A 166 15.99 -8.82 9.34
N SER A 167 15.41 -9.11 8.18
CA SER A 167 16.13 -9.52 6.98
C SER A 167 15.26 -9.30 5.74
N GLY A 168 15.88 -8.97 4.61
CA GLY A 168 15.22 -8.73 3.32
C GLY A 168 16.01 -9.40 2.20
N PHE A 169 16.51 -8.64 1.23
CA PHE A 169 17.38 -9.18 0.19
C PHE A 169 18.61 -9.90 0.77
N ARG A 170 18.90 -11.08 0.23
CA ARG A 170 20.14 -11.81 0.47
C ARG A 170 20.80 -12.15 -0.85
N SER A 171 22.10 -11.88 -0.97
CA SER A 171 22.91 -12.48 -2.04
C SER A 171 23.08 -13.98 -1.82
N GLN A 172 23.61 -14.74 -2.79
CA GLN A 172 23.94 -16.15 -2.57
C GLN A 172 24.90 -16.34 -1.39
N ALA A 173 25.88 -15.44 -1.25
CA ALA A 173 26.85 -15.49 -0.15
C ALA A 173 26.15 -15.29 1.21
N CYS A 174 25.34 -14.24 1.34
CA CYS A 174 24.58 -13.96 2.56
C CYS A 174 23.53 -15.05 2.87
N ASN A 175 22.89 -15.62 1.85
CA ASN A 175 21.92 -16.69 2.04
C ASN A 175 22.62 -17.97 2.52
N SER A 176 23.79 -18.29 1.95
CA SER A 176 24.58 -19.46 2.35
C SER A 176 25.14 -19.30 3.76
N SER A 177 25.55 -18.09 4.16
CA SER A 177 26.11 -17.84 5.50
C SER A 177 25.11 -18.04 6.63
N VAL A 178 23.81 -17.94 6.34
CA VAL A 178 22.73 -18.21 7.30
C VAL A 178 22.12 -19.60 7.13
N GLY A 179 22.70 -20.46 6.29
CA GLY A 179 22.16 -21.79 5.98
C GLY A 179 20.84 -21.76 5.21
N GLY A 180 20.53 -20.68 4.50
CA GLY A 180 19.28 -20.50 3.78
C GLY A 180 19.13 -21.48 2.60
N ALA A 181 17.88 -21.84 2.29
CA ALA A 181 17.56 -22.71 1.17
C ALA A 181 18.02 -22.14 -0.18
N SER A 182 18.38 -23.00 -1.13
CA SER A 182 18.77 -22.61 -2.49
C SER A 182 17.64 -21.97 -3.29
N SER A 183 16.39 -22.33 -2.97
CA SER A 183 15.16 -21.75 -3.55
C SER A 183 14.61 -20.54 -2.76
N SER A 184 15.40 -20.00 -1.82
CA SER A 184 15.01 -18.89 -0.95
C SER A 184 14.52 -17.68 -1.73
N ARG A 185 13.37 -17.15 -1.33
CA ARG A 185 12.75 -15.94 -1.88
C ARG A 185 13.53 -14.66 -1.57
N HIS A 186 14.37 -14.67 -0.55
CA HIS A 186 15.30 -13.56 -0.26
C HIS A 186 16.30 -13.30 -1.40
N LEU A 187 16.67 -14.34 -2.18
CA LEU A 187 17.56 -14.20 -3.33
C LEU A 187 16.93 -13.38 -4.47
N TYR A 188 15.60 -13.25 -4.48
CA TYR A 188 14.84 -12.55 -5.51
C TYR A 188 14.49 -11.11 -5.10
N GLY A 189 14.87 -10.68 -3.88
CA GLY A 189 14.46 -9.38 -3.32
C GLY A 189 12.99 -9.32 -2.91
N ASP A 190 12.37 -10.48 -2.72
CA ASP A 190 10.93 -10.67 -2.84
C ASP A 190 10.30 -11.27 -1.56
N ALA A 191 11.13 -11.31 -0.50
CA ALA A 191 10.81 -11.76 0.85
C ALA A 191 11.32 -10.77 1.91
N ALA A 192 10.69 -10.82 3.08
CA ALA A 192 11.14 -10.15 4.30
C ALA A 192 10.91 -11.07 5.52
N ASP A 193 11.87 -11.06 6.44
CA ASP A 193 11.74 -11.67 7.76
C ASP A 193 11.34 -10.57 8.75
N LEU A 194 10.27 -10.81 9.50
CA LEU A 194 9.69 -9.85 10.44
C LEU A 194 9.92 -10.34 11.88
N GLY A 195 10.53 -9.49 12.70
CA GLY A 195 10.77 -9.78 14.10
C GLY A 195 9.62 -9.36 15.00
N SER A 196 9.59 -9.90 16.22
CA SER A 196 8.71 -9.40 17.28
C SER A 196 9.03 -7.94 17.61
N GLY A 197 7.99 -7.19 18.00
CA GLY A 197 8.11 -5.81 18.46
C GLY A 197 6.79 -5.42 19.14
N PRO A 198 6.09 -4.37 18.68
CA PRO A 198 4.73 -4.08 19.16
C PRO A 198 3.71 -5.17 18.76
N HIS A 199 4.07 -6.04 17.80
CA HIS A 199 3.27 -7.18 17.36
C HIS A 199 3.98 -8.49 17.66
N SER A 200 3.20 -9.51 18.02
CA SER A 200 3.70 -10.89 18.09
C SER A 200 3.95 -11.45 16.69
N LEU A 201 4.82 -12.47 16.59
CA LEU A 201 5.06 -13.18 15.33
C LEU A 201 3.77 -13.78 14.76
N CYS A 202 2.88 -14.29 15.62
CA CYS A 202 1.59 -14.80 15.19
C CYS A 202 0.66 -13.70 14.69
N THR A 203 0.66 -12.52 15.32
CA THR A 203 -0.10 -11.36 14.84
C THR A 203 0.35 -10.97 13.43
N LEU A 204 1.66 -10.91 13.20
CA LEU A 204 2.24 -10.60 11.88
C LEU A 204 1.84 -11.67 10.84
N ALA A 205 2.08 -12.94 11.13
CA ALA A 205 1.77 -14.05 10.21
C ALA A 205 0.27 -14.14 9.88
N GLN A 206 -0.61 -13.98 10.87
CA GLN A 206 -2.05 -14.07 10.67
C GLN A 206 -2.59 -12.94 9.81
N ASN A 207 -2.10 -11.70 10.01
CA ASN A 207 -2.56 -10.53 9.28
C ASN A 207 -1.95 -10.45 7.87
N ALA A 208 -0.70 -10.92 7.67
CA ALA A 208 -0.05 -10.98 6.36
C ALA A 208 -0.89 -11.73 5.30
N ARG A 209 -1.76 -12.66 5.71
CA ARG A 209 -2.74 -13.35 4.84
C ARG A 209 -3.66 -12.42 4.04
N ASN A 210 -3.84 -11.18 4.48
CA ASN A 210 -4.70 -10.18 3.83
C ASN A 210 -3.95 -9.24 2.87
N HIS A 211 -2.62 -9.28 2.84
CA HIS A 211 -1.79 -8.24 2.23
C HIS A 211 -0.94 -8.74 1.06
N GLY A 212 -1.39 -9.78 0.37
CA GLY A 212 -0.78 -10.20 -0.88
C GLY A 212 0.50 -11.02 -0.74
N PHE A 213 0.76 -11.61 0.43
CA PHE A 213 1.86 -12.54 0.63
C PHE A 213 1.43 -13.97 0.34
N ASN A 214 2.05 -14.57 -0.67
CA ASN A 214 1.83 -15.98 -1.00
C ASN A 214 2.64 -16.90 -0.12
N GLY A 215 3.83 -16.49 0.33
CA GLY A 215 4.61 -17.20 1.32
C GLY A 215 4.43 -16.58 2.70
N ILE A 216 4.05 -17.40 3.68
CA ILE A 216 4.00 -17.02 5.10
C ILE A 216 4.53 -18.19 5.91
N LEU A 217 5.66 -18.01 6.59
CA LEU A 217 6.21 -19.01 7.51
C LEU A 217 6.41 -18.35 8.87
N GLY A 218 6.21 -19.10 9.94
CA GLY A 218 6.30 -18.53 11.29
C GLY A 218 6.29 -19.61 12.37
N PRO A 219 5.97 -19.23 13.62
CA PRO A 219 6.10 -20.12 14.76
C PRO A 219 5.45 -21.49 14.55
N GLY A 220 6.25 -22.53 14.81
CA GLY A 220 5.92 -23.94 14.63
C GLY A 220 6.37 -24.53 13.28
N TYR A 221 6.70 -23.72 12.28
CA TYR A 221 7.37 -24.20 11.07
C TYR A 221 8.89 -24.30 11.32
N PRO A 222 9.59 -25.34 10.80
CA PRO A 222 11.02 -25.53 11.04
C PRO A 222 11.83 -24.26 10.76
N ASP A 223 12.71 -23.88 11.70
CA ASP A 223 13.58 -22.70 11.64
C ASP A 223 12.88 -21.33 11.56
N HIS A 224 11.59 -21.24 11.92
CA HIS A 224 10.81 -19.98 11.87
C HIS A 224 10.12 -19.65 13.20
N ASN A 225 10.70 -20.06 14.33
CA ASN A 225 10.12 -19.77 15.67
C ASN A 225 10.44 -18.37 16.20
N ASP A 226 11.44 -17.69 15.63
CA ASP A 226 11.97 -16.41 16.10
C ASP A 226 11.67 -15.23 15.14
N HIS A 227 11.06 -15.50 13.99
CA HIS A 227 10.59 -14.51 13.03
C HIS A 227 9.35 -14.99 12.27
N ALA A 228 8.63 -14.06 11.64
CA ALA A 228 7.60 -14.35 10.66
C ALA A 228 8.15 -14.00 9.27
N HIS A 229 8.33 -14.99 8.41
CA HIS A 229 8.73 -14.83 7.03
C HIS A 229 7.53 -14.52 6.15
N VAL A 230 7.65 -13.52 5.28
CA VAL A 230 6.65 -13.18 4.25
C VAL A 230 7.31 -13.03 2.89
N ASP A 231 6.66 -13.53 1.84
CA ASP A 231 7.16 -13.38 0.46
C ASP A 231 6.04 -13.42 -0.58
N HIS A 232 6.39 -13.08 -1.83
CA HIS A 232 5.46 -13.11 -2.95
C HIS A 232 5.81 -14.19 -4.00
N ARG A 233 6.13 -15.40 -3.53
CA ARG A 233 6.33 -16.60 -4.36
C ARG A 233 5.14 -16.88 -5.30
N PRO A 234 5.35 -17.64 -6.39
CA PRO A 234 4.32 -17.86 -7.40
C PRO A 234 3.07 -18.58 -6.89
N SER A 235 3.21 -19.51 -5.95
CA SER A 235 2.10 -20.31 -5.41
C SER A 235 1.98 -20.14 -3.90
N ARG A 236 0.74 -20.07 -3.40
CA ARG A 236 0.49 -19.89 -1.98
C ARG A 236 1.05 -21.07 -1.16
N PHE A 237 1.85 -20.74 -0.16
CA PHE A 237 2.35 -21.66 0.86
C PHE A 237 2.42 -20.94 2.21
N TRP A 238 1.49 -21.30 3.10
CA TRP A 238 1.41 -20.74 4.44
C TRP A 238 1.58 -21.86 5.46
N SER A 239 2.43 -21.64 6.46
CA SER A 239 2.59 -22.58 7.58
C SER A 239 3.15 -21.86 8.81
N ALA A 240 2.34 -21.77 9.86
CA ALA A 240 2.76 -21.33 11.18
C ALA A 240 1.84 -22.01 12.21
N PRO A 241 2.02 -23.31 12.46
CA PRO A 241 1.05 -24.11 13.20
C PRO A 241 0.86 -23.62 14.64
N SER A 242 1.89 -23.05 15.27
CA SER A 242 1.76 -22.43 16.61
C SER A 242 0.93 -21.14 16.59
N CYS A 243 0.64 -20.60 15.40
CA CYS A 243 -0.20 -19.44 15.16
C CYS A 243 -1.57 -19.79 14.54
N GLY A 244 -1.89 -21.07 14.36
CA GLY A 244 -3.13 -21.52 13.72
C GLY A 244 -3.18 -21.29 12.21
N ILE A 245 -2.03 -21.34 11.54
CA ILE A 245 -1.88 -21.25 10.07
C ILE A 245 -1.32 -22.55 9.51
#